data_AF-A0A4U6ULR3-F1
#
_entry.id   AF-A0A4U6ULR3-F1
#
_cell.length_a   1.000
_cell.length_b   1.000
_cell.length_c   1.000
_cell.angle_alpha   90.00
_cell.angle_beta   90.00
_cell.angle_gamma   90.00
#
_symmetry.space_group_name_H-M   'P 1'
#
loop_
_entity.id
_entity.type
_entity.pdbx_description
1 polymer ?
#
loop_
_entity_poly.entity_id
_entity_poly.type
_entity_poly.pdbx_seq_one_letter_code
_entity_poly.pdbx_strand_id
1 'polypeptide(L)'
;MMTDETNQGDFHNYSNTYVDQQSQAIEEVPAAPSARPNHKRSKNFSDHEDEVLVSGWLNVSLDPVVGKDQKGAKYWSRIYEYFNEHKTCPSTRTMNSLMHRWETIQKAVNKFCGCLSRIELRRQSGTTIQDKVAEACALYKSEDEHQRAFQFMHCWNKLRTQPKWLAKIDELAVGKTSNKKQKTSSNAGPSASLPSELGEGEVQGIEDNALTRPIGKKKAKAALLQEKKKSVTTTLENMWVQKKEIDGEKELKKEERFNKAFALEQDRVANEKLLIELRSQEVQLQKRRDEERIMTMDLTTMPDEQKKYYMSLRAEIMSRLSMPSA
;
A
#
# COMPACT_ATOMS: atom_id res chain seq x y z
N MET A 1 -40.04 -31.45 -45.07
CA MET A 1 -40.40 -32.77 -45.58
C MET A 1 -39.07 -33.46 -45.85
N MET A 2 -38.52 -34.28 -44.94
CA MET A 2 -38.92 -35.69 -44.66
C MET A 2 -39.13 -36.40 -46.00
N THR A 3 -38.28 -37.33 -46.42
CA THR A 3 -38.04 -38.69 -45.88
C THR A 3 -36.87 -39.31 -46.68
N ASP A 4 -36.18 -40.40 -46.36
CA ASP A 4 -35.94 -41.28 -45.20
C ASP A 4 -35.10 -42.46 -45.78
N GLU A 5 -34.76 -43.43 -44.93
CA GLU A 5 -34.20 -44.78 -45.17
C GLU A 5 -32.66 -44.92 -45.07
N THR A 6 -32.04 -45.25 -43.92
CA THR A 6 -32.01 -46.47 -43.04
C THR A 6 -31.44 -47.76 -43.66
N ASN A 7 -30.30 -48.24 -43.12
CA ASN A 7 -30.02 -49.62 -42.62
C ASN A 7 -28.54 -49.68 -42.16
N GLN A 8 -28.13 -49.78 -40.88
CA GLN A 8 -28.24 -50.81 -39.82
C GLN A 8 -27.40 -52.10 -40.03
N GLY A 9 -26.58 -52.42 -39.01
CA GLY A 9 -25.93 -53.71 -38.75
C GLY A 9 -24.38 -53.62 -38.69
N ASP A 10 -23.63 -54.21 -37.76
CA ASP A 10 -23.97 -54.97 -36.55
C ASP A 10 -22.68 -55.14 -35.70
N PHE A 11 -22.85 -55.60 -34.47
CA PHE A 11 -21.91 -55.59 -33.34
C PHE A 11 -21.10 -56.91 -33.19
N HIS A 12 -19.86 -56.80 -32.68
CA HIS A 12 -19.02 -57.86 -32.03
C HIS A 12 -18.60 -59.10 -32.85
N ASN A 13 -17.41 -59.69 -32.69
CA ASN A 13 -16.87 -60.29 -31.46
C ASN A 13 -15.45 -60.87 -31.70
N TYR A 14 -14.78 -61.22 -30.58
CA TYR A 14 -13.66 -62.15 -30.37
C TYR A 14 -12.25 -61.59 -30.08
N SER A 15 -12.05 -61.27 -28.78
CA SER A 15 -11.07 -61.86 -27.83
C SER A 15 -9.78 -62.48 -28.40
N ASN A 16 -8.59 -62.07 -27.92
CA ASN A 16 -7.89 -62.75 -26.80
C ASN A 16 -6.47 -62.19 -26.50
N THR A 17 -6.19 -62.06 -25.21
CA THR A 17 -4.94 -62.39 -24.45
C THR A 17 -3.57 -61.78 -24.78
N TYR A 18 -3.13 -60.92 -23.84
CA TYR A 18 -1.86 -60.92 -23.07
C TYR A 18 -0.79 -62.00 -23.40
N VAL A 19 0.47 -61.59 -23.59
CA VAL A 19 1.68 -61.81 -22.74
C VAL A 19 2.97 -61.53 -23.58
N ASP A 20 3.72 -60.52 -23.13
CA ASP A 20 5.19 -60.46 -22.91
C ASP A 20 6.15 -61.44 -23.63
N GLN A 21 7.13 -60.92 -24.40
CA GLN A 21 8.55 -61.38 -24.36
C GLN A 21 9.50 -60.49 -25.18
N GLN A 22 10.24 -59.63 -24.48
CA GLN A 22 11.71 -59.48 -24.49
C GLN A 22 12.53 -59.50 -25.82
N SER A 23 13.06 -58.30 -26.14
CA SER A 23 14.45 -57.98 -26.55
C SER A 23 15.04 -58.52 -27.87
N GLN A 24 15.43 -57.60 -28.77
CA GLN A 24 16.84 -57.45 -29.19
C GLN A 24 17.11 -56.09 -29.84
N ALA A 25 18.33 -55.62 -29.60
CA ALA A 25 18.81 -54.26 -29.74
C ALA A 25 19.10 -53.83 -31.18
N ILE A 26 18.79 -52.56 -31.48
CA ILE A 26 19.50 -51.77 -32.49
C ILE A 26 19.95 -50.49 -31.78
N GLU A 27 21.26 -50.33 -31.74
CA GLU A 27 21.98 -49.18 -31.21
C GLU A 27 21.96 -48.06 -32.26
N GLU A 28 21.20 -46.99 -32.01
CA GLU A 28 21.34 -45.72 -32.74
C GLU A 28 21.61 -44.56 -31.76
N VAL A 29 22.78 -43.97 -31.98
CA VAL A 29 23.40 -42.71 -31.52
C VAL A 29 22.49 -41.70 -30.79
N PRO A 30 22.92 -41.08 -29.66
CA PRO A 30 22.08 -40.20 -28.88
C PRO A 30 21.98 -38.81 -29.52
N ALA A 31 20.83 -38.50 -30.12
CA ALA A 31 20.40 -37.12 -30.32
C ALA A 31 19.89 -36.55 -28.98
N ALA A 32 20.59 -35.55 -28.46
CA ALA A 32 20.27 -34.89 -27.20
C ALA A 32 18.82 -34.34 -27.19
N PRO A 33 17.94 -34.76 -26.26
CA PRO A 33 16.63 -34.14 -26.11
C PRO A 33 16.77 -32.86 -25.28
N SER A 34 17.02 -31.72 -25.93
CA SER A 34 16.76 -30.40 -25.32
C SER A 34 15.27 -30.06 -25.41
N ALA A 35 14.42 -30.94 -24.89
CA ALA A 35 13.04 -30.61 -24.61
C ALA A 35 12.97 -30.15 -23.16
N ARG A 36 13.21 -28.85 -22.92
CA ARG A 36 12.88 -28.26 -21.61
C ARG A 36 11.41 -28.58 -21.33
N PRO A 37 11.07 -29.15 -20.16
CA PRO A 37 9.69 -29.47 -19.84
C PRO A 37 8.88 -28.18 -19.99
N ASN A 38 7.80 -28.26 -20.77
CA ASN A 38 6.92 -27.15 -21.06
C ASN A 38 6.31 -26.71 -19.72
N HIS A 39 6.93 -25.72 -19.07
CA HIS A 39 6.52 -25.24 -17.76
C HIS A 39 5.09 -24.70 -17.92
N LYS A 40 4.10 -25.48 -17.48
CA LYS A 40 2.71 -25.03 -17.42
C LYS A 40 2.71 -23.69 -16.69
N ARG A 41 2.19 -22.66 -17.37
CA ARG A 41 2.11 -21.29 -16.84
C ARG A 41 1.49 -21.36 -15.46
N SER A 42 2.21 -20.87 -14.45
CA SER A 42 1.70 -20.84 -13.07
C SER A 42 0.42 -20.01 -13.03
N LYS A 43 -0.53 -20.39 -12.16
CA LYS A 43 -1.79 -19.65 -11.93
C LYS A 43 -1.51 -18.16 -11.70
N ASN A 44 -2.39 -17.25 -12.13
CA ASN A 44 -2.23 -15.82 -11.82
C ASN A 44 -2.27 -15.58 -10.30
N PHE A 45 -1.64 -14.50 -9.85
CA PHE A 45 -1.72 -14.05 -8.46
C PHE A 45 -3.14 -13.59 -8.15
N SER A 46 -3.66 -14.00 -6.99
CA SER A 46 -4.91 -13.47 -6.45
C SER A 46 -4.69 -12.20 -5.64
N ASP A 47 -5.75 -11.42 -5.44
CA ASP A 47 -5.70 -10.22 -4.59
C ASP A 47 -5.27 -10.57 -3.16
N HIS A 48 -5.71 -11.72 -2.64
CA HIS A 48 -5.29 -12.20 -1.32
C HIS A 48 -3.79 -12.54 -1.27
N GLU A 49 -3.24 -13.20 -2.31
CA GLU A 49 -1.80 -13.43 -2.39
C GLU A 49 -1.02 -12.09 -2.39
N ASP A 50 -1.51 -11.09 -3.12
CA ASP A 50 -0.90 -9.77 -3.15
C ASP A 50 -0.99 -9.07 -1.78
N GLU A 51 -2.12 -9.18 -1.07
CA GLU A 51 -2.30 -8.63 0.27
C GLU A 51 -1.33 -9.23 1.29
N VAL A 52 -1.15 -10.56 1.26
CA VAL A 52 -0.19 -11.26 2.13
C VAL A 52 1.24 -10.85 1.77
N LEU A 53 1.56 -10.74 0.48
CA LEU A 53 2.87 -10.27 0.01
C LEU A 53 3.18 -8.85 0.48
N VAL A 54 2.22 -7.92 0.35
CA VAL A 54 2.35 -6.54 0.84
C VAL A 54 2.53 -6.53 2.35
N SER A 55 1.79 -7.37 3.08
CA SER A 55 1.88 -7.46 4.55
C SER A 55 3.24 -8.00 5.00
N GLY A 56 3.78 -9.00 4.30
CA GLY A 56 5.13 -9.53 4.56
C GLY A 56 6.22 -8.52 4.23
N TRP A 57 6.09 -7.80 3.12
CA TRP A 57 7.01 -6.69 2.79
C TRP A 57 6.99 -5.62 3.88
N LEU A 58 5.81 -5.20 4.35
CA LEU A 58 5.68 -4.23 5.44
C LEU A 58 6.29 -4.76 6.74
N ASN A 59 6.00 -6.00 7.12
CA ASN A 59 6.55 -6.61 8.32
C ASN A 59 8.09 -6.57 8.33
N VAL A 60 8.72 -7.00 7.23
CA VAL A 60 10.18 -7.08 7.12
C VAL A 60 10.83 -5.70 6.91
N SER A 61 10.20 -4.79 6.15
CA SER A 61 10.75 -3.45 5.91
C SER A 61 10.53 -2.47 7.07
N LEU A 62 9.56 -2.73 7.94
CA LEU A 62 9.29 -1.89 9.09
C LEU A 62 10.00 -2.36 10.36
N ASP A 63 10.50 -3.60 10.39
CA ASP A 63 11.21 -4.20 11.53
C ASP A 63 12.40 -3.34 12.01
N PRO A 64 12.36 -2.79 13.24
CA PRO A 64 13.43 -1.97 13.80
C PRO A 64 14.65 -2.80 14.23
N VAL A 65 14.50 -4.11 14.45
CA VAL A 65 15.54 -4.99 15.01
C VAL A 65 16.58 -5.33 13.96
N VAL A 66 16.20 -5.38 12.68
CA VAL A 66 17.12 -5.75 11.61
C VAL A 66 17.42 -4.54 10.74
N GLY A 67 18.55 -3.90 11.04
CA GLY A 67 19.05 -2.70 10.37
C GLY A 67 19.10 -2.79 8.83
N LYS A 68 19.27 -1.63 8.19
CA LYS A 68 19.20 -1.41 6.73
C LYS A 68 20.12 -2.26 5.86
N ASP A 69 21.12 -2.95 6.42
CA ASP A 69 22.15 -3.70 5.69
C ASP A 69 21.89 -5.22 5.65
N GLN A 70 20.78 -5.63 5.04
CA GLN A 70 20.53 -7.05 4.75
C GLN A 70 20.96 -7.40 3.32
N LYS A 71 21.66 -8.52 3.15
CA LYS A 71 21.87 -9.14 1.83
C LYS A 71 20.50 -9.48 1.23
N GLY A 72 20.23 -9.06 -0.02
CA GLY A 72 18.91 -9.16 -0.65
C GLY A 72 18.26 -10.54 -0.59
N ALA A 73 19.05 -11.62 -0.63
CA ALA A 73 18.54 -12.99 -0.45
C ALA A 73 17.88 -13.20 0.93
N LYS A 74 18.52 -12.78 2.02
CA LYS A 74 17.98 -12.94 3.38
C LYS A 74 16.70 -12.12 3.59
N TYR A 75 16.66 -10.92 3.01
CA TYR A 75 15.49 -10.06 3.05
C TYR A 75 14.28 -10.75 2.39
N TRP A 76 14.47 -11.29 1.18
CA TRP A 76 13.40 -12.01 0.48
C TRP A 76 13.06 -13.36 1.11
N SER A 77 14.01 -14.04 1.76
CA SER A 77 13.74 -15.27 2.53
C SER A 77 12.72 -15.00 3.64
N ARG A 78 12.87 -13.92 4.40
CA ARG A 78 11.91 -13.57 5.46
C ARG A 78 10.53 -13.22 4.94
N ILE A 79 10.45 -12.48 3.83
CA ILE A 79 9.17 -12.18 3.18
C ILE A 79 8.51 -13.48 2.70
N TYR A 80 9.31 -14.41 2.17
CA TYR A 80 8.84 -15.71 1.73
C TYR A 80 8.36 -16.60 2.88
N GLU A 81 9.08 -16.63 4.01
CA GLU A 81 8.66 -17.30 5.25
C GLU A 81 7.32 -16.74 5.74
N TYR A 82 7.25 -15.41 5.91
CA TYR A 82 6.02 -14.72 6.29
C TYR A 82 4.84 -15.06 5.35
N PHE A 83 5.08 -15.05 4.04
CA PHE A 83 4.06 -15.39 3.05
C PHE A 83 3.54 -16.82 3.21
N ASN A 84 4.42 -17.78 3.50
CA ASN A 84 4.00 -19.18 3.68
C ASN A 84 3.29 -19.43 5.00
N GLU A 85 3.61 -18.68 6.05
CA GLU A 85 2.92 -18.75 7.34
C GLU A 85 1.51 -18.14 7.28
N HIS A 86 1.32 -17.09 6.47
CA HIS A 86 0.09 -16.30 6.45
C HIS A 86 -0.79 -16.54 5.22
N LYS A 87 -0.38 -17.41 4.28
CA LYS A 87 -1.24 -17.78 3.15
C LYS A 87 -2.44 -18.58 3.65
N THR A 88 -3.64 -18.12 3.33
CA THR A 88 -4.88 -18.87 3.65
C THR A 88 -5.24 -19.89 2.58
N CYS A 89 -4.56 -19.87 1.42
CA CYS A 89 -4.81 -20.76 0.29
C CYS A 89 -3.55 -21.54 -0.13
N PRO A 90 -3.70 -22.76 -0.69
CA PRO A 90 -2.58 -23.50 -1.28
C PRO A 90 -1.91 -22.68 -2.38
N SER A 91 -0.71 -22.20 -2.08
CA SER A 91 0.09 -21.39 -2.99
C SER A 91 1.45 -22.04 -3.19
N THR A 92 1.84 -22.23 -4.45
CA THR A 92 3.09 -22.85 -4.91
C THR A 92 4.09 -21.79 -5.41
N ARG A 93 3.99 -20.55 -4.92
CA ARG A 93 4.89 -19.47 -5.34
C ARG A 93 6.30 -19.73 -4.84
N THR A 94 7.26 -19.37 -5.67
CA THR A 94 8.67 -19.32 -5.27
C THR A 94 9.01 -17.92 -4.77
N MET A 95 10.09 -17.80 -3.98
CA MET A 95 10.63 -16.52 -3.54
C MET A 95 10.85 -15.54 -4.71
N ASN A 96 11.41 -16.00 -5.83
CA ASN A 96 11.60 -15.18 -7.04
C ASN A 96 10.26 -14.73 -7.64
N SER A 97 9.24 -15.59 -7.64
CA SER A 97 7.90 -15.22 -8.12
C SER A 97 7.29 -14.11 -7.27
N LEU A 98 7.47 -14.15 -5.94
CA LEU A 98 7.00 -13.10 -5.04
C LEU A 98 7.76 -11.79 -5.26
N MET A 99 9.09 -11.86 -5.43
CA MET A 99 9.92 -10.70 -5.73
C MET A 99 9.46 -9.96 -6.99
N HIS A 100 9.30 -10.68 -8.11
CA HIS A 100 8.82 -10.07 -9.36
C HIS A 100 7.39 -9.55 -9.26
N ARG A 101 6.52 -10.23 -8.51
CA ARG A 101 5.17 -9.76 -8.27
C ARG A 101 5.18 -8.46 -7.48
N TRP A 102 5.99 -8.37 -6.43
CA TRP A 102 6.17 -7.16 -5.64
C TRP A 102 6.68 -5.99 -6.49
N GLU A 103 7.69 -6.20 -7.34
CA GLU A 103 8.16 -5.15 -8.26
C GLU A 103 7.03 -4.63 -9.16
N THR A 104 6.16 -5.53 -9.63
CA THR A 104 5.01 -5.16 -10.46
C THR A 104 4.01 -4.31 -9.68
N ILE A 105 3.65 -4.76 -8.46
CA ILE A 105 2.76 -4.02 -7.54
C ILE A 105 3.36 -2.64 -7.25
N GLN A 106 4.63 -2.58 -6.85
CA GLN A 106 5.29 -1.34 -6.48
C GLN A 106 5.32 -0.33 -7.65
N LYS A 107 5.66 -0.78 -8.87
CA LYS A 107 5.66 0.09 -10.06
C LYS A 107 4.27 0.64 -10.34
N ALA A 108 3.24 -0.20 -10.30
CA ALA A 108 1.86 0.21 -10.57
C ALA A 108 1.33 1.17 -9.48
N VAL A 109 1.56 0.85 -8.20
CA VAL A 109 1.16 1.69 -7.06
C VAL A 109 1.88 3.04 -7.12
N ASN A 110 3.17 3.08 -7.43
CA ASN A 110 3.92 4.34 -7.57
C ASN A 110 3.39 5.22 -8.71
N LYS A 111 3.04 4.61 -9.87
CA LYS A 111 2.40 5.34 -10.98
C LYS A 111 1.04 5.89 -10.55
N PHE A 112 0.24 5.09 -9.85
CA PHE A 112 -1.05 5.53 -9.30
C PHE A 112 -0.90 6.67 -8.28
N CYS A 113 0.05 6.59 -7.35
CA CYS A 113 0.35 7.66 -6.41
C CYS A 113 0.73 8.96 -7.14
N GLY A 114 1.52 8.88 -8.23
CA GLY A 114 1.82 10.05 -9.06
C GLY A 114 0.57 10.68 -9.72
N CYS A 115 -0.41 9.86 -10.10
CA CYS A 115 -1.71 10.35 -10.60
C CYS A 115 -2.47 11.06 -9.47
N LEU A 116 -2.57 10.43 -8.30
CA LEU A 116 -3.26 10.97 -7.12
C LEU A 116 -2.66 12.31 -6.67
N SER A 117 -1.32 12.41 -6.57
CA SER A 117 -0.64 13.66 -6.21
C SER A 117 -0.96 14.80 -7.19
N ARG A 118 -1.10 14.50 -8.50
CA ARG A 118 -1.50 15.49 -9.50
C ARG A 118 -2.95 15.92 -9.32
N ILE A 119 -3.85 15.03 -8.95
CA ILE A 119 -5.24 15.38 -8.63
C ILE A 119 -5.29 16.25 -7.38
N GLU A 120 -4.56 15.89 -6.33
CA GLU A 120 -4.49 16.66 -5.08
C GLU A 120 -3.94 18.07 -5.30
N LEU A 121 -2.99 18.22 -6.23
CA LEU A 121 -2.41 19.51 -6.58
C LEU A 121 -3.40 20.45 -7.32
N ARG A 122 -4.47 19.92 -7.94
CA ARG A 122 -5.49 20.73 -8.64
C ARG A 122 -6.31 21.61 -7.69
N ARG A 123 -6.24 21.40 -6.36
CA ARG A 123 -6.91 22.20 -5.32
C ARG A 123 -8.40 22.46 -5.60
N GLN A 124 -9.11 21.48 -6.16
CA GLN A 124 -10.56 21.56 -6.33
C GLN A 124 -11.24 21.56 -4.95
N SER A 125 -11.90 22.66 -4.60
CA SER A 125 -12.69 22.74 -3.37
C SER A 125 -13.91 21.83 -3.47
N GLY A 126 -14.25 21.13 -2.39
CA GLY A 126 -15.46 20.31 -2.31
C GLY A 126 -15.33 18.86 -2.78
N THR A 127 -14.16 18.39 -3.19
CA THR A 127 -13.95 16.98 -3.57
C THR A 127 -13.59 16.10 -2.37
N THR A 128 -14.29 14.97 -2.24
CA THR A 128 -13.99 13.96 -1.21
C THR A 128 -12.70 13.20 -1.55
N ILE A 129 -12.17 12.44 -0.58
CA ILE A 129 -11.02 11.55 -0.84
C ILE A 129 -11.38 10.49 -1.88
N GLN A 130 -12.62 9.99 -1.85
CA GLN A 130 -13.10 8.98 -2.82
C GLN A 130 -13.16 9.57 -4.24
N ASP A 131 -13.62 10.81 -4.38
CA ASP A 131 -13.65 11.50 -5.69
C ASP A 131 -12.25 11.65 -6.27
N LYS A 132 -11.27 12.02 -5.43
CA LYS A 132 -9.86 12.14 -5.85
C LYS A 132 -9.27 10.80 -6.27
N VAL A 133 -9.60 9.72 -5.55
CA VAL A 133 -9.17 8.36 -5.90
C VAL A 133 -9.80 7.92 -7.22
N ALA A 134 -11.09 8.18 -7.44
CA ALA A 134 -11.78 7.87 -8.68
C ALA A 134 -11.18 8.64 -9.88
N GLU A 135 -10.91 9.93 -9.71
CA GLU A 135 -10.26 10.76 -10.73
C GLU A 135 -8.81 10.30 -11.00
N ALA A 136 -8.07 9.89 -9.97
CA ALA A 136 -6.73 9.31 -10.12
C ALA A 136 -6.76 7.97 -10.88
N CYS A 137 -7.76 7.13 -10.65
CA CYS A 137 -7.97 5.90 -11.41
C CYS A 137 -8.28 6.19 -12.89
N ALA A 138 -9.11 7.20 -13.17
CA ALA A 138 -9.41 7.63 -14.53
C ALA A 138 -8.15 8.19 -15.23
N LEU A 139 -7.37 9.00 -14.52
CA LEU A 139 -6.10 9.54 -15.03
C LEU A 139 -5.09 8.41 -15.31
N TYR A 140 -4.92 7.47 -14.38
CA TYR A 140 -4.05 6.31 -14.55
C TYR A 140 -4.39 5.53 -15.82
N LYS A 141 -5.69 5.27 -16.04
CA LYS A 141 -6.18 4.56 -17.23
C LYS A 141 -5.88 5.35 -18.50
N SER A 142 -6.15 6.65 -18.50
CA SER A 142 -5.91 7.52 -19.67
C SER A 142 -4.44 7.60 -20.07
N GLU A 143 -3.52 7.54 -19.10
CA GLU A 143 -2.06 7.57 -19.29
C GLU A 143 -1.43 6.19 -19.50
N ASP A 144 -2.24 5.14 -19.56
CA ASP A 144 -1.79 3.81 -19.94
C ASP A 144 -1.95 3.63 -21.46
N GLU A 145 -0.88 3.20 -22.13
CA GLU A 145 -0.88 2.96 -23.58
C GLU A 145 -1.97 1.97 -24.01
N HIS A 146 -2.33 1.04 -23.12
CA HIS A 146 -3.34 0.03 -23.36
C HIS A 146 -4.66 0.31 -22.63
N GLN A 147 -4.84 1.52 -22.07
CA GLN A 147 -6.01 1.92 -21.30
C GLN A 147 -6.37 0.92 -20.18
N ARG A 148 -5.35 0.32 -19.56
CA ARG A 148 -5.56 -0.62 -18.46
C ARG A 148 -5.93 0.10 -17.18
N ALA A 149 -6.99 -0.37 -16.53
CA ALA A 149 -7.35 0.10 -15.20
C ALA A 149 -6.28 -0.30 -14.16
N PHE A 150 -6.20 0.49 -13.10
CA PHE A 150 -5.36 0.16 -11.95
C PHE A 150 -5.94 -1.06 -11.23
N GLN A 151 -5.14 -2.12 -11.12
CA GLN A 151 -5.57 -3.44 -10.60
C GLN A 151 -5.19 -3.67 -9.13
N PHE A 152 -4.43 -2.78 -8.50
CA PHE A 152 -3.82 -3.02 -7.18
C PHE A 152 -4.40 -2.11 -6.08
N MET A 153 -5.72 -1.88 -6.12
CA MET A 153 -6.42 -1.06 -5.10
C MET A 153 -6.31 -1.66 -3.70
N HIS A 154 -6.39 -2.99 -3.57
CA HIS A 154 -6.16 -3.73 -2.32
C HIS A 154 -4.75 -3.45 -1.75
N CYS A 155 -3.72 -3.53 -2.59
CA CYS A 155 -2.35 -3.23 -2.17
C CYS A 155 -2.17 -1.77 -1.75
N TRP A 156 -2.68 -0.83 -2.54
CA TRP A 156 -2.59 0.59 -2.22
C TRP A 156 -3.30 0.93 -0.90
N ASN A 157 -4.47 0.33 -0.64
CA ASN A 157 -5.20 0.53 0.62
C ASN A 157 -4.41 0.06 1.85
N LYS A 158 -3.62 -1.02 1.74
CA LYS A 158 -2.72 -1.46 2.81
C LYS A 158 -1.49 -0.55 2.98
N LEU A 159 -0.97 -0.01 1.88
CA LEU A 159 0.24 0.80 1.88
C LEU A 159 -0.02 2.25 2.33
N ARG A 160 -1.15 2.84 1.94
CA ARG A 160 -1.44 4.28 2.18
C ARG A 160 -1.55 4.67 3.65
N THR A 161 -1.79 3.71 4.54
CA THR A 161 -1.91 3.93 5.99
C THR A 161 -0.56 3.84 6.71
N GLN A 162 0.53 3.48 6.02
CA GLN A 162 1.82 3.19 6.64
C GLN A 162 2.75 4.42 6.59
N PRO A 163 3.21 4.96 7.74
CA PRO A 163 4.01 6.20 7.79
C PRO A 163 5.31 6.17 6.98
N LYS A 164 6.03 5.03 6.98
CA LYS A 164 7.26 4.90 6.18
C LYS A 164 6.99 4.83 4.66
N TRP A 165 5.79 4.40 4.25
CA TRP A 165 5.40 4.41 2.84
C TRP A 165 5.13 5.83 2.35
N LEU A 166 4.48 6.66 3.18
CA LEU A 166 4.27 8.08 2.89
C LEU A 166 5.61 8.81 2.73
N ALA A 167 6.56 8.60 3.65
CA ALA A 167 7.91 9.17 3.54
C ALA A 167 8.65 8.75 2.26
N LYS A 168 8.46 7.50 1.81
CA LYS A 168 9.04 6.98 0.57
C LYS A 168 8.38 7.56 -0.68
N ILE A 169 7.07 7.83 -0.65
CA ILE A 169 6.38 8.54 -1.72
C ILE A 169 6.92 9.96 -1.85
N ASP A 170 7.11 10.67 -0.73
CA ASP A 170 7.64 12.03 -0.72
C ASP A 170 9.07 12.08 -1.30
N GLU A 171 9.93 11.13 -0.93
CA GLU A 171 11.28 10.99 -1.50
C GLU A 171 11.25 10.79 -3.03
N LEU A 172 10.34 9.94 -3.52
CA LEU A 172 10.15 9.67 -4.95
C LEU A 172 9.52 10.85 -5.72
N ALA A 173 8.73 11.70 -5.05
CA ALA A 173 8.18 12.92 -5.61
C ALA A 173 9.27 14.00 -5.78
N VAL A 174 10.21 14.10 -4.82
CA VAL A 174 11.34 15.05 -4.86
C VAL A 174 12.39 14.63 -5.91
N GLY A 175 12.66 13.33 -6.08
CA GLY A 175 13.68 12.85 -7.02
C GLY A 175 13.41 13.10 -8.52
N LYS A 176 12.17 13.40 -8.91
CA LYS A 176 11.80 13.64 -10.32
C LYS A 176 12.14 15.04 -10.84
N THR A 177 12.59 15.97 -10.00
CA THR A 177 12.95 17.34 -10.43
C THR A 177 14.46 17.52 -10.69
N SER A 178 15.32 16.53 -10.39
CA SER A 178 16.78 16.74 -10.37
C SER A 178 17.58 16.09 -11.52
N ASN A 179 17.05 15.16 -12.30
CA ASN A 179 17.88 14.41 -13.27
C ASN A 179 17.64 14.79 -14.73
N LYS A 180 18.14 15.96 -15.12
CA LYS A 180 18.49 16.28 -16.52
C LYS A 180 19.80 17.05 -16.58
N LYS A 181 20.93 16.37 -16.40
CA LYS A 181 22.21 16.80 -16.98
C LYS A 181 22.91 15.60 -17.61
N GLN A 182 22.94 15.66 -18.93
CA GLN A 182 23.68 14.78 -19.82
C GLN A 182 25.15 14.73 -19.42
N LYS A 183 25.68 13.52 -19.29
CA LYS A 183 27.11 13.23 -19.24
C LYS A 183 27.60 13.16 -20.68
N THR A 184 28.17 14.24 -21.20
CA THR A 184 28.96 14.20 -22.44
C THR A 184 30.33 13.65 -22.12
N SER A 185 30.70 12.60 -22.85
CA SER A 185 32.03 12.00 -22.88
C SER A 185 33.05 12.97 -23.45
N SER A 186 34.21 13.11 -22.80
CA SER A 186 35.42 13.66 -23.41
C SER A 186 36.60 12.79 -23.01
N ASN A 187 37.17 12.16 -24.02
CA ASN A 187 38.35 11.31 -23.97
C ASN A 187 39.62 12.14 -24.24
N ALA A 188 40.75 11.64 -23.74
CA ALA A 188 42.15 11.96 -24.05
C ALA A 188 42.81 13.22 -23.41
N GLY A 189 43.96 12.97 -22.76
CA GLY A 189 44.90 13.95 -22.21
C GLY A 189 46.08 14.28 -23.16
N PRO A 190 47.32 14.51 -22.66
CA PRO A 190 47.98 15.83 -22.71
C PRO A 190 49.36 15.86 -23.40
N SER A 191 49.82 17.04 -23.83
CA SER A 191 51.25 17.44 -24.00
C SER A 191 51.31 18.94 -24.35
N ALA A 192 51.86 19.82 -23.49
CA ALA A 192 53.28 20.08 -23.23
C ALA A 192 53.97 20.87 -24.34
N SER A 193 54.34 22.13 -24.03
CA SER A 193 55.61 22.81 -24.37
C SER A 193 55.61 24.28 -23.87
N LEU A 194 56.59 24.60 -23.02
CA LEU A 194 56.99 25.94 -22.51
C LEU A 194 58.08 26.57 -23.44
N PRO A 195 58.90 27.58 -23.05
CA PRO A 195 58.63 29.01 -22.76
C PRO A 195 59.70 29.96 -23.40
N SER A 196 59.56 31.30 -23.28
CA SER A 196 60.67 32.29 -23.40
C SER A 196 60.15 33.66 -22.90
N GLU A 197 60.50 34.13 -21.69
CA GLU A 197 61.66 34.92 -21.22
C GLU A 197 61.40 36.44 -21.07
N LEU A 198 61.60 36.92 -19.82
CA LEU A 198 62.26 38.17 -19.35
C LEU A 198 61.75 39.53 -19.87
N GLY A 199 61.53 40.58 -19.07
CA GLY A 199 61.81 40.82 -17.67
C GLY A 199 61.49 42.29 -17.29
N GLU A 200 61.31 42.50 -15.98
CA GLU A 200 61.59 43.69 -15.15
C GLU A 200 60.82 45.03 -15.32
N GLY A 201 60.39 45.58 -14.17
CA GLY A 201 60.32 47.03 -13.95
C GLY A 201 59.05 47.58 -13.29
N GLU A 202 59.02 47.57 -11.96
CA GLU A 202 58.05 48.25 -11.09
C GLU A 202 58.48 49.71 -10.83
N VAL A 203 57.68 50.73 -11.18
CA VAL A 203 57.72 52.07 -10.55
C VAL A 203 56.33 52.73 -10.54
N GLN A 204 56.00 53.27 -9.37
CA GLN A 204 54.80 53.97 -8.95
C GLN A 204 54.66 55.40 -9.50
N GLY A 205 53.41 55.81 -9.78
CA GLY A 205 52.89 57.16 -9.53
C GLY A 205 52.99 58.18 -10.67
N ILE A 206 51.83 58.62 -11.18
CA ILE A 206 51.34 60.00 -11.20
C ILE A 206 49.86 59.97 -11.60
N GLU A 207 49.03 60.59 -10.77
CA GLU A 207 47.61 60.86 -11.00
C GLU A 207 47.45 61.82 -12.17
N ASP A 208 46.56 61.52 -13.13
CA ASP A 208 45.53 62.49 -13.50
C ASP A 208 44.40 61.92 -14.38
N ASN A 209 43.18 62.36 -14.03
CA ASN A 209 41.98 62.41 -14.86
C ASN A 209 41.24 61.11 -15.29
N ALA A 210 40.53 60.50 -14.33
CA ALA A 210 39.51 59.49 -14.59
C ALA A 210 38.20 60.12 -15.14
N LEU A 211 38.18 60.48 -16.42
CA LEU A 211 36.94 60.56 -17.18
C LEU A 211 36.41 59.14 -17.39
N THR A 212 35.47 58.74 -16.53
CA THR A 212 34.79 57.45 -16.59
C THR A 212 34.11 57.27 -17.95
N ARG A 213 34.70 56.44 -18.81
CA ARG A 213 34.02 55.95 -20.02
C ARG A 213 32.72 55.23 -19.61
N PRO A 214 31.60 55.46 -20.31
CA PRO A 214 30.34 54.81 -19.98
C PRO A 214 30.50 53.30 -20.02
N ILE A 215 29.92 52.62 -19.02
CA ILE A 215 30.01 51.17 -18.88
C ILE A 215 29.54 50.51 -20.17
N GLY A 216 30.43 49.71 -20.78
CA GLY A 216 30.16 49.10 -22.08
C GLY A 216 28.85 48.30 -22.05
N LYS A 217 28.05 48.43 -23.12
CA LYS A 217 26.72 47.81 -23.30
C LYS A 217 26.64 46.32 -22.89
N LYS A 218 27.76 45.60 -22.96
CA LYS A 218 27.90 44.18 -22.57
C LYS A 218 27.89 43.94 -21.05
N LYS A 219 28.54 44.80 -20.24
CA LYS A 219 28.55 44.71 -18.77
C LYS A 219 27.22 45.17 -18.16
N ALA A 220 26.61 46.24 -18.68
CA ALA A 220 25.29 46.71 -18.25
C ALA A 220 24.20 45.65 -18.49
N LYS A 221 24.21 44.97 -19.64
CA LYS A 221 23.25 43.90 -19.97
C LYS A 221 23.44 42.66 -19.09
N ALA A 222 24.69 42.33 -18.70
CA ALA A 222 24.98 41.23 -17.80
C ALA A 222 24.54 41.51 -16.34
N ALA A 223 24.71 42.75 -15.86
CA ALA A 223 24.22 43.18 -14.55
C ALA A 223 22.68 43.13 -14.49
N LEU A 224 21.99 43.67 -15.51
CA LEU A 224 20.52 43.61 -15.62
C LEU A 224 20.00 42.16 -15.68
N LEU A 225 20.73 41.26 -16.33
CA LEU A 225 20.38 39.84 -16.41
C LEU A 225 20.61 39.11 -15.07
N GLN A 226 21.67 39.46 -14.33
CA GLN A 226 21.88 38.94 -12.98
C GLN A 226 20.83 39.45 -12.00
N GLU A 227 20.47 40.73 -12.07
CA GLU A 227 19.47 41.34 -11.20
C GLU A 227 18.07 40.76 -11.44
N LYS A 228 17.69 40.56 -12.72
CA LYS A 228 16.47 39.80 -13.08
C LYS A 228 16.52 38.35 -12.60
N LYS A 229 17.67 37.67 -12.69
CA LYS A 229 17.82 36.30 -12.17
C LYS A 229 17.66 36.25 -10.65
N LYS A 230 18.27 37.19 -9.91
CA LYS A 230 18.13 37.30 -8.46
C LYS A 230 16.69 37.58 -8.04
N SER A 231 16.01 38.49 -8.73
CA SER A 231 14.59 38.79 -8.50
C SER A 231 13.69 37.57 -8.73
N VAL A 232 13.90 36.82 -9.82
CA VAL A 232 13.14 35.60 -10.10
C VAL A 232 13.41 34.50 -9.06
N THR A 233 14.66 34.34 -8.61
CA THR A 233 14.99 33.36 -7.55
C THR A 233 14.39 33.75 -6.21
N THR A 234 14.46 35.02 -5.82
CA THR A 234 13.84 35.50 -4.57
C THR A 234 12.33 35.34 -4.58
N THR A 235 11.68 35.54 -5.74
CA THR A 235 10.23 35.33 -5.89
C THR A 235 9.85 33.86 -5.72
N LEU A 236 10.66 32.93 -6.25
CA LEU A 236 10.45 31.49 -6.10
C LEU A 236 10.65 31.01 -4.65
N GLU A 237 11.66 31.55 -3.96
CA GLU A 237 11.94 31.25 -2.55
C GLU A 237 10.77 31.64 -1.65
N ASN A 238 10.24 32.87 -1.82
CA ASN A 238 9.09 33.37 -1.06
C ASN A 238 7.82 32.54 -1.31
N MET A 239 7.61 32.06 -2.53
CA MET A 239 6.48 31.18 -2.87
C MET A 239 6.58 29.81 -2.19
N TRP A 240 7.80 29.28 -2.03
CA TRP A 240 8.08 28.03 -1.33
C TRP A 240 7.84 28.15 0.18
N VAL A 241 8.26 29.26 0.78
CA VAL A 241 8.01 29.54 2.21
C VAL A 241 6.51 29.63 2.48
N GLN A 242 5.76 30.40 1.68
CA GLN A 242 4.30 30.49 1.81
C GLN A 242 3.62 29.13 1.59
N LYS A 243 4.10 28.30 0.64
CA LYS A 243 3.56 26.96 0.41
C LYS A 243 3.73 26.07 1.64
N LYS A 244 4.89 26.11 2.29
CA LYS A 244 5.21 25.33 3.50
C LYS A 244 4.35 25.75 4.69
N GLU A 245 4.12 27.05 4.86
CA GLU A 245 3.24 27.59 5.91
C GLU A 245 1.78 27.16 5.70
N ILE A 246 1.26 27.29 4.48
CA ILE A 246 -0.11 26.87 4.12
C ILE A 246 -0.30 25.37 4.32
N ASP A 247 0.70 24.56 3.96
CA ASP A 247 0.62 23.11 4.14
C ASP A 247 0.69 22.76 5.63
N GLY A 248 1.51 23.45 6.44
CA GLY A 248 1.54 23.28 7.90
C GLY A 248 0.22 23.65 8.59
N GLU A 249 -0.41 24.76 8.19
CA GLU A 249 -1.71 25.17 8.72
C GLU A 249 -2.82 24.16 8.39
N LYS A 250 -2.75 23.53 7.21
CA LYS A 250 -3.68 22.46 6.81
C LYS A 250 -3.49 21.20 7.64
N GLU A 251 -2.26 20.81 7.93
CA GLU A 251 -1.99 19.67 8.80
C GLU A 251 -2.50 19.93 10.22
N LEU A 252 -2.30 21.14 10.76
CA LEU A 252 -2.82 21.51 12.07
C LEU A 252 -4.35 21.45 12.13
N LYS A 253 -5.04 21.95 11.09
CA LYS A 253 -6.50 21.83 10.95
C LYS A 253 -6.98 20.39 10.79
N LYS A 254 -6.20 19.51 10.16
CA LYS A 254 -6.54 18.08 10.06
C LYS A 254 -6.39 17.41 11.43
N GLU A 255 -5.33 17.72 12.16
CA GLU A 255 -5.07 17.21 13.50
C GLU A 255 -6.16 17.64 14.49
N GLU A 256 -6.57 18.92 14.46
CA GLU A 256 -7.70 19.40 15.26
C GLU A 256 -9.00 18.66 14.95
N ARG A 257 -9.29 18.43 13.66
CA ARG A 257 -10.47 17.67 13.23
C ARG A 257 -10.39 16.21 13.67
N PHE A 258 -9.21 15.61 13.57
CA PHE A 258 -8.98 14.23 13.98
C PHE A 258 -9.19 14.08 15.50
N ASN A 259 -8.57 14.95 16.30
CA ASN A 259 -8.72 14.94 17.75
C ASN A 259 -10.17 15.21 18.17
N LYS A 260 -10.88 16.12 17.49
CA LYS A 260 -12.30 16.35 17.75
C LYS A 260 -13.16 15.12 17.41
N ALA A 261 -12.90 14.45 16.28
CA ALA A 261 -13.61 13.24 15.91
C ALA A 261 -13.35 12.09 16.89
N PHE A 262 -12.10 11.95 17.34
CA PHE A 262 -11.71 10.94 18.33
C PHE A 262 -12.39 11.17 19.68
N ALA A 263 -12.45 12.42 20.16
CA ALA A 263 -13.17 12.76 21.39
C ALA A 263 -14.67 12.43 21.29
N LEU A 264 -15.31 12.76 20.17
CA LEU A 264 -16.72 12.40 19.94
C LEU A 264 -16.94 10.88 19.92
N GLU A 265 -16.00 10.11 19.38
CA GLU A 265 -16.10 8.64 19.38
C GLU A 265 -15.90 8.06 20.79
N GLN A 266 -14.98 8.61 21.59
CA GLN A 266 -14.84 8.24 23.00
C GLN A 266 -16.13 8.51 23.78
N ASP A 267 -16.74 9.68 23.60
CA ASP A 267 -18.01 10.03 24.21
C ASP A 267 -19.14 9.08 23.76
N ARG A 268 -19.18 8.71 22.48
CA ARG A 268 -20.15 7.74 21.94
C ARG A 268 -20.02 6.38 22.63
N VAL A 269 -18.80 5.86 22.74
CA VAL A 269 -18.52 4.57 23.40
C VAL A 269 -18.85 4.63 24.89
N ALA A 270 -18.53 5.75 25.57
CA ALA A 270 -18.86 5.94 26.98
C ALA A 270 -20.38 5.94 27.21
N ASN A 271 -21.13 6.64 26.35
CA ASN A 271 -22.60 6.66 26.39
C ASN A 271 -23.21 5.28 26.11
N GLU A 272 -22.68 4.54 25.13
CA GLU A 272 -23.14 3.18 24.84
C GLU A 272 -22.89 2.24 26.03
N LYS A 273 -21.72 2.32 26.66
CA LYS A 273 -21.41 1.54 27.87
C LYS A 273 -22.35 1.88 29.03
N LEU A 274 -22.64 3.17 29.26
CA LEU A 274 -23.62 3.60 30.26
C LEU A 274 -25.02 3.07 29.96
N LEU A 275 -25.43 3.05 28.68
CA LEU A 275 -26.73 2.51 28.28
C LEU A 275 -26.83 0.99 28.52
N ILE A 276 -25.76 0.25 28.23
CA ILE A 276 -25.69 -1.20 28.50
C ILE A 276 -25.78 -1.46 30.00
N GLU A 277 -25.07 -0.68 30.82
CA GLU A 277 -25.10 -0.78 32.27
C GLU A 277 -26.49 -0.48 32.82
N LEU A 278 -27.13 0.60 32.35
CA LEU A 278 -28.49 0.97 32.75
C LEU A 278 -29.49 -0.14 32.38
N ARG A 279 -29.39 -0.71 31.17
CA ARG A 279 -30.23 -1.83 30.75
C ARG A 279 -30.00 -3.07 31.62
N SER A 280 -28.74 -3.37 31.96
CA SER A 280 -28.41 -4.48 32.86
C SER A 280 -29.07 -4.29 34.23
N GLN A 281 -28.96 -3.10 34.80
CA GLN A 281 -29.61 -2.76 36.07
C GLN A 281 -31.14 -2.85 35.98
N GLU A 282 -31.74 -2.39 34.88
CA GLU A 282 -33.18 -2.48 34.66
C GLU A 282 -33.65 -3.94 34.60
N VAL A 283 -32.91 -4.82 33.91
CA VAL A 283 -33.18 -6.27 33.88
C VAL A 283 -33.05 -6.88 35.27
N GLN A 284 -32.05 -6.48 36.06
CA GLN A 284 -31.88 -6.95 37.45
C GLN A 284 -33.03 -6.48 38.36
N LEU A 285 -33.47 -5.23 38.21
CA LEU A 285 -34.61 -4.70 38.95
C LEU A 285 -35.93 -5.38 38.54
N GLN A 286 -36.11 -5.65 37.25
CA GLN A 286 -37.25 -6.38 36.74
C GLN A 286 -37.28 -7.80 37.31
N LYS A 287 -36.14 -8.51 37.25
CA LYS A 287 -35.98 -9.83 37.86
C LYS A 287 -36.31 -9.81 39.34
N ARG A 288 -35.81 -8.83 40.10
CA ARG A 288 -36.15 -8.66 41.53
C ARG A 288 -37.65 -8.47 41.75
N ARG A 289 -38.30 -7.62 40.95
CA ARG A 289 -39.76 -7.40 41.03
C ARG A 289 -40.55 -8.67 40.71
N ASP A 290 -40.10 -9.45 39.73
CA ASP A 290 -40.76 -10.71 39.35
C ASP A 290 -40.57 -11.78 40.44
N GLU A 291 -39.39 -11.86 41.05
CA GLU A 291 -39.11 -12.72 42.21
C GLU A 291 -39.98 -12.34 43.41
N GLU A 292 -40.08 -11.05 43.73
CA GLU A 292 -40.96 -10.56 44.80
C GLU A 292 -42.43 -10.91 44.54
N ARG A 293 -42.90 -10.77 43.29
CA ARG A 293 -44.25 -11.19 42.89
C ARG A 293 -44.45 -12.71 43.08
N ILE A 294 -43.47 -13.52 42.70
CA ILE A 294 -43.52 -14.98 42.89
C ILE A 294 -43.58 -15.32 44.38
N MET A 295 -42.79 -14.65 45.22
CA MET A 295 -42.74 -14.88 46.67
C MET A 295 -44.03 -14.45 47.40
N THR A 296 -44.72 -13.42 46.90
CA THR A 296 -45.94 -12.85 47.51
C THR A 296 -47.26 -13.37 46.94
N MET A 297 -47.24 -14.09 45.81
CA MET A 297 -48.44 -14.65 45.17
C MET A 297 -49.28 -15.53 46.12
N ASP A 298 -50.59 -15.35 46.16
CA ASP A 298 -51.46 -16.24 46.93
C ASP A 298 -51.59 -17.60 46.22
N LEU A 299 -51.33 -18.69 46.95
CA LEU A 299 -51.38 -20.07 46.44
C LEU A 299 -52.60 -20.85 46.93
N THR A 300 -53.50 -20.22 47.70
CA THR A 300 -54.65 -20.90 48.33
C THR A 300 -55.77 -21.22 47.34
N THR A 301 -55.89 -20.44 46.27
CA THR A 301 -56.97 -20.54 45.27
C THR A 301 -56.55 -21.19 43.95
N MET A 302 -55.30 -21.68 43.85
CA MET A 302 -54.74 -22.21 42.59
C MET A 302 -54.77 -23.75 42.50
N PRO A 303 -54.91 -24.31 41.28
CA PRO A 303 -54.78 -25.75 41.02
C PRO A 303 -53.46 -26.35 41.52
N ASP A 304 -53.49 -27.61 41.96
CA ASP A 304 -52.35 -28.28 42.61
C ASP A 304 -51.06 -28.30 41.78
N GLU A 305 -51.17 -28.43 40.46
CA GLU A 305 -50.01 -28.46 39.56
C GLU A 305 -49.32 -27.09 39.47
N GLN A 306 -50.09 -26.01 39.37
CA GLN A 306 -49.57 -24.64 39.37
C GLN A 306 -49.00 -24.26 40.75
N LYS A 307 -49.65 -24.71 41.83
CA LYS A 307 -49.16 -24.52 43.20
C LYS A 307 -47.78 -25.14 43.40
N LYS A 308 -47.58 -26.39 42.95
CA LYS A 308 -46.27 -27.06 43.00
C LYS A 308 -45.18 -26.29 42.23
N TYR A 309 -45.52 -25.78 41.04
CA TYR A 309 -44.61 -24.98 40.22
C TYR A 309 -44.14 -23.69 40.91
N TYR A 310 -45.05 -22.91 41.51
CA TYR A 310 -44.64 -21.70 42.22
C TYR A 310 -43.90 -22.01 43.53
N MET A 311 -44.24 -23.11 44.21
CA MET A 311 -43.49 -23.55 45.38
C MET A 311 -42.03 -23.93 45.04
N SER A 312 -41.79 -24.60 43.91
CA SER A 312 -40.41 -24.90 43.47
C SER A 312 -39.63 -23.65 43.10
N LEU A 313 -40.26 -22.69 42.39
CA LEU A 313 -39.65 -21.40 42.08
C LEU A 313 -39.28 -20.60 43.34
N ARG A 314 -40.15 -20.59 44.36
CA ARG A 314 -39.83 -19.95 45.66
C ARG A 314 -38.62 -20.59 46.32
N ALA A 315 -38.54 -21.92 46.34
CA ALA A 315 -37.40 -22.64 46.90
C ALA A 315 -36.10 -22.30 46.17
N GLU A 316 -36.12 -22.21 44.84
CA GLU A 316 -34.97 -21.80 44.02
C GLU A 316 -34.53 -20.35 44.33
N ILE A 317 -35.49 -19.41 44.42
CA ILE A 317 -35.21 -18.01 44.78
C ILE A 317 -34.57 -17.92 46.16
N MET A 318 -35.14 -18.60 47.16
CA MET A 318 -34.59 -18.62 48.53
C MET A 318 -33.19 -19.24 48.59
N SER A 319 -32.96 -20.34 47.87
CA SER A 319 -31.64 -20.97 47.80
C SER A 319 -30.60 -20.04 47.16
N ARG A 320 -30.98 -19.30 46.11
CA ARG A 320 -30.09 -18.33 45.44
C ARG A 320 -29.73 -17.15 46.36
N LEU A 321 -30.68 -16.67 47.16
CA LEU A 321 -30.45 -15.56 48.10
C LEU A 321 -29.71 -15.99 49.38
N SER A 322 -29.76 -17.28 49.74
CA SER A 322 -29.10 -17.85 50.92
C SER A 322 -27.61 -18.17 50.70
N MET A 323 -27.11 -18.15 49.47
CA MET A 323 -25.70 -18.40 49.17
C MET A 323 -24.89 -17.10 49.35
N PRO A 324 -23.83 -17.06 50.20
CA PRO A 324 -22.99 -15.88 50.32
C PRO A 324 -22.28 -15.61 48.98
N SER A 325 -22.36 -14.38 48.50
CA SER A 325 -21.63 -13.92 47.30
C SER A 325 -20.13 -14.04 47.58
N ALA A 326 -19.46 -14.96 46.88
CA ALA A 326 -18.00 -15.13 46.94
C ALA A 326 -17.26 -14.02 46.17
#